data_AF-A0A1Q4R0K0-F1
#
_entry.id   AF-A0A1Q4R0K0-F1
#
_cell.length_a   1.000
_cell.length_b   1.000
_cell.length_c   1.000
_cell.angle_alpha   90.00
_cell.angle_beta   90.00
_cell.angle_gamma   90.00
#
_symmetry.space_group_name_H-M   'P 1'
#
loop_
_entity.id
_entity.type
_entity.pdbx_description
1 polymer ?
#
loop_
_entity_poly.entity_id
_entity_poly.type
_entity_poly.pdbx_seq_one_letter_code
_entity_poly.pdbx_strand_id
1 'polypeptide(L)'
;MSLPLRLRYFALSSLMTIGSIALGVAPQLEATSTPLSWQQQAIAQTFSPSDLRKYAEAYLAIYGGNRMESLLLEVEELTGKKTDWEVRCDDSGSIRKLGNREAIRKVRAYCNEELPALIDNIIPRSTFNQISNRLENDPALQSTIFDLMTEILNER
;
A
#
# COMPACT_ATOMS: atom_id res chain seq x y z
N MET A 1 49.76 -41.80 34.50
CA MET A 1 50.79 -40.83 34.94
C MET A 1 51.97 -40.92 33.98
N SER A 2 52.01 -40.05 32.95
CA SER A 2 53.20 -39.63 32.18
C SER A 2 52.77 -38.86 30.91
N LEU A 3 53.00 -37.54 30.94
CA LEU A 3 52.96 -36.56 29.84
C LEU A 3 54.12 -36.80 28.85
N PRO A 4 54.11 -36.33 27.58
CA PRO A 4 54.62 -34.97 27.35
C PRO A 4 54.08 -34.16 26.13
N LEU A 5 53.98 -32.86 26.41
CA LEU A 5 54.43 -31.68 25.65
C LEU A 5 54.19 -31.52 24.14
N ARG A 6 53.63 -30.32 23.85
CA ARG A 6 53.93 -29.40 22.74
C ARG A 6 53.36 -29.84 21.39
N LEU A 7 52.80 -28.98 20.55
CA LEU A 7 53.14 -27.60 20.25
C LEU A 7 51.91 -26.95 19.61
N ARG A 8 51.70 -25.67 19.92
CA ARG A 8 50.68 -24.81 19.30
C ARG A 8 50.99 -24.55 17.82
N TYR A 9 49.90 -24.36 17.06
CA TYR A 9 49.77 -23.72 15.73
C TYR A 9 50.55 -24.35 14.57
N PHE A 10 49.84 -24.73 13.50
CA PHE A 10 49.73 -23.92 12.28
C PHE A 10 48.91 -24.70 11.23
N ALA A 11 47.86 -24.03 10.76
CA ALA A 11 47.39 -23.95 9.37
C ALA A 11 47.65 -25.10 8.37
N LEU A 12 46.55 -25.43 7.69
CA LEU A 12 46.44 -25.84 6.28
C LEU A 12 46.89 -27.25 5.86
N SER A 13 45.91 -28.08 5.50
CA SER A 13 45.81 -28.79 4.21
C SER A 13 44.50 -29.59 4.24
N SER A 14 43.43 -29.08 3.64
CA SER A 14 43.06 -29.24 2.23
C SER A 14 42.58 -30.65 1.87
N LEU A 15 41.34 -30.67 1.37
CA LEU A 15 40.73 -31.63 0.45
C LEU A 15 40.29 -32.97 1.05
N MET A 16 38.96 -33.18 1.08
CA MET A 16 38.31 -34.20 0.25
C MET A 16 36.78 -33.98 0.24
N THR A 17 36.35 -33.58 -0.95
CA THR A 17 35.09 -33.78 -1.65
C THR A 17 34.03 -34.77 -1.11
N ILE A 18 32.79 -34.27 -1.20
CA ILE A 18 31.52 -34.93 -1.62
C ILE A 18 30.84 -35.88 -0.64
N GLY A 19 29.76 -35.37 -0.05
CA GLY A 19 28.60 -36.15 0.39
C GLY A 19 27.34 -35.51 -0.18
N SER A 20 26.93 -35.95 -1.38
CA SER A 20 25.60 -35.69 -1.92
C SER A 20 24.56 -36.43 -1.08
N ILE A 21 23.74 -35.70 -0.33
CA ILE A 21 22.53 -36.24 0.28
C ILE A 21 21.36 -35.82 -0.61
N ALA A 22 20.81 -36.83 -1.26
CA ALA A 22 19.55 -36.79 -1.97
C ALA A 22 18.37 -36.63 -0.99
N LEU A 23 17.29 -36.11 -1.56
CA LEU A 23 15.92 -36.03 -1.04
C LEU A 23 15.65 -34.82 -0.15
N GLY A 24 14.94 -33.87 -0.76
CA GLY A 24 14.79 -32.51 -0.29
C GLY A 24 13.84 -32.33 0.88
N VAL A 25 14.07 -31.23 1.59
CA VAL A 25 13.10 -30.26 2.14
C VAL A 25 13.94 -29.15 2.81
N ALA A 26 13.72 -27.89 2.40
CA ALA A 26 14.05 -26.54 2.97
C ALA A 26 15.25 -26.32 3.95
N PRO A 27 15.82 -25.10 4.11
CA PRO A 27 15.51 -23.81 3.50
C PRO A 27 16.71 -23.21 2.73
N GLN A 28 16.43 -22.47 1.66
CA GLN A 28 17.46 -21.63 1.02
C GLN A 28 17.62 -20.37 1.86
N LEU A 29 18.41 -20.47 2.93
CA LEU A 29 19.07 -19.31 3.53
C LEU A 29 20.26 -18.96 2.65
N GLU A 30 19.99 -18.41 1.46
CA GLU A 30 21.02 -17.65 0.76
C GLU A 30 21.14 -16.31 1.48
N ALA A 31 21.99 -16.29 2.51
CA ALA A 31 22.65 -15.08 2.97
C ALA A 31 23.64 -14.63 1.88
N THR A 32 23.09 -14.21 0.74
CA THR A 32 23.84 -13.41 -0.22
C THR A 32 23.97 -12.05 0.41
N SER A 33 25.16 -11.77 0.93
CA SER A 33 25.61 -10.43 1.27
C SER A 33 25.54 -9.57 0.01
N THR A 34 24.36 -9.03 -0.26
CA THR A 34 24.19 -7.95 -1.21
C THR A 34 24.80 -6.70 -0.59
N PRO A 35 25.57 -5.92 -1.36
CA PRO A 35 26.08 -4.66 -0.87
C PRO A 35 24.88 -3.83 -0.40
N LEU A 36 25.07 -3.02 0.64
CA LEU A 36 24.28 -1.82 0.88
C LEU A 36 24.46 -0.89 -0.34
N SER A 37 23.91 -1.27 -1.49
CA SER A 37 23.91 -0.49 -2.72
C SER A 37 22.66 0.36 -2.66
N TRP A 38 22.78 1.59 -2.14
CA TRP A 38 22.30 2.86 -2.72
C TRP A 38 20.95 2.91 -3.50
N GLN A 39 20.06 1.92 -3.36
CA GLN A 39 18.75 1.84 -4.03
C GLN A 39 17.61 2.19 -3.08
N GLN A 40 17.85 2.26 -1.77
CA GLN A 40 16.98 3.01 -0.85
C GLN A 40 17.13 4.54 -0.99
N GLN A 41 18.06 5.01 -1.83
CA GLN A 41 18.27 6.44 -2.10
C GLN A 41 17.77 6.90 -3.48
N ALA A 42 17.18 6.01 -4.30
CA ALA A 42 16.56 6.39 -5.57
C ALA A 42 15.05 6.67 -5.48
N ILE A 43 14.43 6.47 -4.31
CA ILE A 43 13.03 6.90 -4.04
C ILE A 43 13.01 8.34 -3.49
N ALA A 44 14.15 8.85 -3.06
CA ALA A 44 14.25 10.11 -2.31
C ALA A 44 14.40 11.35 -3.20
N GLN A 45 13.69 11.50 -4.32
CA GLN A 45 13.60 12.81 -5.01
C GLN A 45 12.25 13.09 -5.70
N THR A 46 11.12 12.69 -5.13
CA THR A 46 9.85 13.34 -5.51
C THR A 46 8.84 13.56 -4.39
N PHE A 47 8.70 12.64 -3.44
CA PHE A 47 7.72 12.77 -2.33
C PHE A 47 8.35 12.37 -1.01
N SER A 48 8.02 13.09 0.07
CA SER A 48 8.49 12.74 1.40
C SER A 48 7.77 11.49 1.93
N PRO A 49 8.37 10.69 2.83
CA PRO A 49 7.68 9.57 3.47
C PRO A 49 6.38 10.00 4.18
N SER A 50 6.36 11.21 4.77
CA SER A 50 5.16 11.79 5.38
C SER A 50 4.06 12.09 4.36
N ASP A 51 4.41 12.53 3.15
CA ASP A 51 3.43 12.80 2.10
C ASP A 51 2.82 11.50 1.57
N LEU A 52 3.63 10.43 1.47
CA LEU A 52 3.16 9.11 1.06
C LEU A 52 2.20 8.51 2.11
N ARG A 53 2.52 8.64 3.40
CA ARG A 53 1.60 8.19 4.47
C ARG A 53 0.30 8.99 4.46
N LYS A 54 0.37 10.32 4.40
CA LYS A 54 -0.82 11.19 4.30
C LYS A 54 -1.65 10.90 3.04
N TYR A 55 -1.00 10.57 1.93
CA TYR A 55 -1.68 10.12 0.72
C TYR A 55 -2.45 8.82 0.98
N ALA A 56 -1.82 7.82 1.59
CA ALA A 56 -2.48 6.56 1.95
C ALA A 56 -3.65 6.78 2.93
N GLU A 57 -3.49 7.65 3.93
CA GLU A 57 -4.55 8.04 4.86
C GLU A 57 -5.71 8.73 4.13
N ALA A 58 -5.42 9.67 3.23
CA ALA A 58 -6.42 10.33 2.40
C ALA A 58 -7.13 9.33 1.48
N TYR A 59 -6.38 8.44 0.83
CA TYR A 59 -6.93 7.39 -0.03
C TYR A 59 -7.88 6.47 0.74
N LEU A 60 -7.51 6.04 1.95
CA LEU A 60 -8.38 5.28 2.84
C LEU A 60 -9.57 6.09 3.34
N ALA A 61 -9.43 7.40 3.57
CA ALA A 61 -10.56 8.25 3.95
C ALA A 61 -11.58 8.40 2.80
N ILE A 62 -11.10 8.42 1.56
CA ILE A 62 -11.92 8.52 0.34
C ILE A 62 -12.61 7.20 0.03
N TYR A 63 -11.83 6.10 0.01
CA TYR A 63 -12.25 4.81 -0.55
C TYR A 63 -12.36 3.69 0.49
N GLY A 64 -11.69 3.80 1.63
CA GLY A 64 -11.70 2.82 2.72
C GLY A 64 -12.70 3.12 3.84
N GLY A 65 -13.29 4.31 3.85
CA GLY A 65 -14.32 4.67 4.83
C GLY A 65 -15.69 4.22 4.37
N ASN A 66 -16.47 3.61 5.27
CA ASN A 66 -17.88 3.25 5.08
C ASN A 66 -18.79 4.49 4.88
N ARG A 67 -18.24 5.69 4.59
CA ARG A 67 -19.00 6.91 4.33
C ARG A 67 -19.75 6.84 3.01
N MET A 68 -19.12 6.35 1.96
CA MET A 68 -19.82 6.07 0.71
C MET A 68 -20.90 5.01 0.94
N GLU A 69 -20.61 3.96 1.72
CA GLU A 69 -21.58 2.93 2.07
C GLU A 69 -22.78 3.50 2.85
N SER A 70 -22.53 4.34 3.86
CA SER A 70 -23.57 5.01 4.66
C SER A 70 -24.42 5.95 3.80
N LEU A 71 -23.78 6.72 2.92
CA LEU A 71 -24.46 7.56 1.94
C LEU A 71 -25.32 6.73 0.98
N LEU A 72 -24.83 5.57 0.55
CA LEU A 72 -25.60 4.67 -0.30
C LEU A 72 -26.81 4.12 0.44
N LEU A 73 -26.72 3.80 1.73
CA LEU A 73 -27.91 3.44 2.53
C LEU A 73 -28.96 4.56 2.55
N GLU A 74 -28.56 5.81 2.75
CA GLU A 74 -29.50 6.95 2.65
C GLU A 74 -30.10 7.10 1.25
N VAL A 75 -29.32 6.81 0.21
CA VAL A 75 -29.81 6.81 -1.18
C VAL A 75 -30.80 5.68 -1.42
N GLU A 76 -30.59 4.50 -0.83
CA GLU A 76 -31.53 3.38 -0.88
C GLU A 76 -32.88 3.77 -0.24
N GLU A 77 -32.85 4.43 0.93
CA GLU A 77 -34.05 4.95 1.59
C GLU A 77 -34.81 5.96 0.71
N LEU A 78 -34.09 6.85 0.02
CA LEU A 78 -34.68 7.86 -0.87
C LEU A 78 -35.23 7.28 -2.18
N THR A 79 -34.57 6.26 -2.73
CA THR A 79 -34.93 5.66 -4.02
C THR A 79 -35.88 4.46 -3.87
N GLY A 80 -36.03 3.93 -2.65
CA GLY A 80 -36.83 2.76 -2.33
C GLY A 80 -36.26 1.45 -2.85
N LYS A 81 -35.00 1.45 -3.32
CA LYS A 81 -34.32 0.25 -3.83
C LYS A 81 -32.81 0.35 -3.72
N LYS A 82 -32.17 -0.80 -3.54
CA LYS A 82 -30.73 -0.97 -3.70
C LYS A 82 -30.32 -0.80 -5.15
N THR A 83 -29.21 -0.10 -5.39
CA THR A 83 -28.61 0.00 -6.72
C THR A 83 -27.95 -1.32 -7.10
N ASP A 84 -28.24 -1.83 -8.29
CA ASP A 84 -27.61 -3.01 -8.89
C ASP A 84 -26.32 -2.67 -9.68
N TRP A 85 -25.91 -1.41 -9.65
CA TRP A 85 -24.65 -0.92 -10.21
C TRP A 85 -23.84 -0.15 -9.16
N GLU A 86 -22.55 0.03 -9.44
CA GLU A 86 -21.65 0.82 -8.62
C GLU A 86 -21.86 2.33 -8.87
N VAL A 87 -22.14 3.10 -7.81
CA VAL A 87 -22.22 4.56 -7.87
C VAL A 87 -20.81 5.13 -7.70
N ARG A 88 -20.32 5.79 -8.73
CA ARG A 88 -18.94 6.26 -8.84
C ARG A 88 -18.85 7.78 -8.94
N CYS A 89 -18.02 8.41 -8.11
CA CYS A 89 -17.83 9.86 -8.14
C CYS A 89 -17.21 10.37 -9.46
N ASP A 90 -16.43 9.53 -10.14
CA ASP A 90 -15.79 9.84 -11.43
C ASP A 90 -16.69 9.55 -12.64
N ASP A 91 -17.79 8.79 -12.47
CA ASP A 91 -18.78 8.55 -13.52
C ASP A 91 -20.10 9.27 -13.24
N SER A 92 -20.26 10.45 -13.85
CA SER A 92 -21.51 11.22 -13.77
C SER A 92 -22.76 10.46 -14.28
N GLY A 93 -22.57 9.46 -15.15
CA GLY A 93 -23.62 8.58 -15.65
C GLY A 93 -24.16 7.66 -14.55
N SER A 94 -23.27 7.02 -13.78
CA SER A 94 -23.63 6.19 -12.62
C SER A 94 -24.50 6.94 -11.61
N ILE A 95 -24.21 8.22 -11.37
CA ILE A 95 -24.96 9.07 -10.43
C ILE A 95 -26.34 9.42 -11.02
N ARG A 96 -26.42 9.79 -12.31
CA ARG A 96 -27.71 10.13 -12.95
C ARG A 96 -28.70 8.96 -12.97
N LYS A 97 -28.20 7.72 -13.05
CA LYS A 97 -29.03 6.50 -13.02
C LYS A 97 -29.84 6.33 -11.73
N LEU A 98 -29.48 7.04 -10.65
CA LEU A 98 -30.25 7.04 -9.40
C LEU A 98 -31.70 7.50 -9.60
N GLY A 99 -31.98 8.35 -10.59
CA GLY A 99 -33.34 8.77 -10.98
C GLY A 99 -34.10 9.63 -9.94
N ASN A 100 -33.63 9.68 -8.69
CA ASN A 100 -34.16 10.52 -7.63
C ASN A 100 -33.30 11.80 -7.49
N ARG A 101 -33.95 12.97 -7.58
CA ARG A 101 -33.28 14.28 -7.55
C ARG A 101 -32.53 14.55 -6.25
N GLU A 102 -33.08 14.11 -5.12
CA GLU A 102 -32.46 14.29 -3.81
C GLU A 102 -31.26 13.35 -3.62
N ALA A 103 -31.39 12.09 -4.02
CA ALA A 103 -30.27 11.13 -4.02
C ALA A 103 -29.11 11.62 -4.89
N ILE A 104 -29.40 12.10 -6.10
CA ILE A 104 -28.39 12.70 -7.01
C ILE A 104 -27.71 13.90 -6.34
N ARG A 105 -28.46 14.76 -5.65
CA ARG A 105 -27.91 15.93 -4.96
C ARG A 105 -26.97 15.52 -3.84
N LYS A 106 -27.37 14.56 -2.98
CA LYS A 106 -26.54 14.06 -1.87
C LYS A 106 -25.24 13.44 -2.36
N VAL A 107 -25.30 12.55 -3.36
CA VAL A 107 -24.10 11.94 -3.94
C VAL A 107 -23.18 12.97 -4.57
N ARG A 108 -23.72 13.97 -5.28
CA ARG A 108 -22.90 15.05 -5.83
C ARG A 108 -22.26 15.93 -4.74
N ALA A 109 -22.99 16.26 -3.68
CA ALA A 109 -22.45 17.02 -2.57
C ALA A 109 -21.29 16.26 -1.90
N TYR A 110 -21.47 14.97 -1.64
CA TYR A 110 -20.39 14.13 -1.13
C TYR A 110 -19.17 14.13 -2.06
N CYS A 111 -19.36 13.83 -3.35
CA CYS A 111 -18.25 13.74 -4.30
C CYS A 111 -17.53 15.08 -4.55
N ASN A 112 -18.24 16.21 -4.52
CA ASN A 112 -17.69 17.51 -4.91
C ASN A 112 -17.28 18.41 -3.74
N GLU A 113 -17.81 18.16 -2.53
CA GLU A 113 -17.62 19.04 -1.38
C GLU A 113 -16.98 18.25 -0.23
N GLU A 114 -17.64 17.20 0.25
CA GLU A 114 -17.19 16.49 1.45
C GLU A 114 -15.90 15.70 1.20
N LEU A 115 -15.85 14.96 0.10
CA LEU A 115 -14.72 14.12 -0.26
C LEU A 115 -13.45 14.96 -0.50
N PRO A 116 -13.48 16.00 -1.37
CA PRO A 116 -12.52 17.09 -1.44
C PRO A 116 -12.06 17.68 -0.11
N ALA A 117 -12.98 18.08 0.77
CA ALA A 117 -12.64 18.68 2.06
C ALA A 117 -11.94 17.71 3.02
N LEU A 118 -12.25 16.41 2.94
CA LEU A 118 -11.57 15.38 3.73
C LEU A 118 -10.11 15.22 3.30
N ILE A 119 -9.84 15.34 2.01
CA ILE A 119 -8.47 15.25 1.46
C ILE A 119 -7.66 16.47 1.86
N ASP A 120 -8.20 17.68 1.68
CA ASP A 120 -7.46 18.93 1.89
C ASP A 120 -7.01 19.12 3.36
N ASN A 121 -7.70 18.48 4.31
CA ASN A 121 -7.32 18.47 5.72
C ASN A 121 -6.16 17.50 6.05
N ILE A 122 -5.89 16.52 5.18
CA ILE A 122 -4.87 15.48 5.36
C ILE A 122 -3.62 15.82 4.53
N ILE A 123 -3.81 16.20 3.27
CA ILE A 123 -2.74 16.47 2.31
C ILE A 123 -3.18 17.54 1.30
N PRO A 124 -2.28 18.47 0.89
CA PRO A 124 -2.62 19.42 -0.16
C PRO A 124 -3.01 18.70 -1.45
N ARG A 125 -4.10 19.14 -2.10
CA ARG A 125 -4.58 18.56 -3.36
C ARG A 125 -3.52 18.48 -4.45
N SER A 126 -2.64 19.47 -4.52
CA SER A 126 -1.50 19.47 -5.46
C SER A 126 -0.59 18.27 -5.23
N THR A 127 -0.30 17.94 -3.98
CA THR A 127 0.55 16.80 -3.60
C THR A 127 -0.19 15.49 -3.83
N PHE A 128 -1.47 15.41 -3.46
CA PHE A 128 -2.31 14.24 -3.74
C PHE A 128 -2.33 13.90 -5.23
N ASN A 129 -2.64 14.89 -6.08
CA ASN A 129 -2.70 14.70 -7.53
C ASN A 129 -1.34 14.31 -8.13
N GLN A 130 -0.24 14.88 -7.63
CA GLN A 130 1.09 14.51 -8.10
C GLN A 130 1.42 13.04 -7.79
N ILE A 131 1.05 12.56 -6.59
CA ILE A 131 1.23 11.16 -6.22
C ILE A 131 0.31 10.25 -7.04
N SER A 132 -0.98 10.60 -7.20
CA SER A 132 -1.94 9.84 -8.02
C SER A 132 -1.49 9.69 -9.48
N ASN A 133 -1.03 10.77 -10.11
CA ASN A 133 -0.59 10.73 -11.51
C ASN A 133 0.67 9.86 -11.71
N ARG A 134 1.50 9.73 -10.68
CA ARG A 134 2.71 8.91 -10.73
C ARG A 134 2.43 7.45 -10.44
N LEU A 135 1.44 7.18 -9.58
CA LEU A 135 1.02 5.82 -9.22
C LEU A 135 0.68 4.96 -10.43
N GLU A 136 0.04 5.50 -11.47
CA GLU A 136 -0.34 4.72 -12.66
C GLU A 136 0.85 4.03 -13.36
N ASN A 137 2.06 4.62 -13.26
CA ASN A 137 3.23 4.20 -14.02
C ASN A 137 4.43 3.83 -13.13
N ASP A 138 4.25 3.75 -11.81
CA ASP A 138 5.31 3.49 -10.84
C ASP A 138 4.93 2.32 -9.90
N PRO A 139 5.28 1.07 -10.26
CA PRO A 139 4.93 -0.11 -9.46
C PRO A 139 5.56 -0.11 -8.06
N ALA A 140 6.74 0.50 -7.89
CA ALA A 140 7.39 0.58 -6.59
C ALA A 140 6.62 1.54 -5.66
N LEU A 141 6.16 2.68 -6.20
CA LEU A 141 5.28 3.60 -5.49
C LEU A 141 3.93 2.95 -5.16
N GLN A 142 3.35 2.17 -6.08
CA GLN A 142 2.12 1.41 -5.81
C GLN A 142 2.28 0.45 -4.62
N SER A 143 3.35 -0.35 -4.61
CA SER A 143 3.65 -1.26 -3.50
C SER A 143 3.80 -0.50 -2.19
N THR A 144 4.55 0.60 -2.19
CA THR A 144 4.78 1.42 -1.00
C THR A 144 3.47 1.96 -0.43
N ILE A 145 2.58 2.49 -1.28
CA ILE A 145 1.27 3.00 -0.84
C ILE A 145 0.39 1.87 -0.31
N PHE A 146 0.41 0.69 -0.94
CA PHE A 146 -0.33 -0.48 -0.48
C PHE A 146 0.13 -0.94 0.91
N ASP A 147 1.44 -1.01 1.14
CA ASP A 147 2.01 -1.38 2.44
C ASP A 147 1.61 -0.37 3.52
N LEU A 148 1.71 0.93 3.22
CA LEU A 148 1.27 1.99 4.13
C LEU A 148 -0.22 1.92 4.47
N MET A 149 -1.08 1.67 3.47
CA MET A 149 -2.51 1.49 3.72
C MET A 149 -2.77 0.29 4.64
N THR A 150 -2.05 -0.81 4.44
CA THR A 150 -2.17 -2.01 5.28
C THR A 150 -1.71 -1.73 6.71
N GLU A 151 -0.61 -1.02 6.88
CA GLU A 151 -0.11 -0.57 8.18
C GLU A 151 -1.16 0.28 8.91
N ILE A 152 -1.69 1.31 8.26
CA ILE A 152 -2.71 2.21 8.82
C ILE A 152 -3.98 1.45 9.25
N LEU A 153 -4.40 0.45 8.48
CA LEU A 153 -5.58 -0.36 8.82
C LEU A 153 -5.34 -1.27 10.03
N ASN A 154 -4.12 -1.77 10.22
CA ASN A 154 -3.76 -2.63 11.35
C ASN A 154 -3.48 -1.85 12.64
N GLU A 155 -3.23 -0.55 12.56
CA GLU A 155 -3.10 0.35 13.73
C GLU A 155 -4.44 0.73 14.37
N ARG A 156 -5.57 0.49 13.69
CA ARG A 156 -6.92 0.84 14.14
C ARG A 156 -7.64 -0.32 14.83
#